data_AF-A0A2M7DPQ3-F1
#
_entry.id   AF-A0A2M7DPQ3-F1
#
_cell.length_a   1.000
_cell.length_b   1.000
_cell.length_c   1.000
_cell.angle_alpha   90.00
_cell.angle_beta   90.00
_cell.angle_gamma   90.00
#
_symmetry.space_group_name_H-M   'P 1'
#
loop_
_entity.id
_entity.type
_entity.pdbx_description
1 polymer ?
#
loop_
_entity_poly.entity_id
_entity_poly.type
_entity_poly.pdbx_seq_one_letter_code
_entity_poly.pdbx_strand_id
1 'polypeptide(L)'
;MERKTIIMLFKNGINLQPKLSEYISNSRRLFIFSPYIKLETLKALIDRQENVKAVFVRWETKDLILGSSDLEIYTYLKAKGITLYRNSRLHLKAYIDEYKNCFLTSANISSRALNLPPYSNYNYEIGTIVEDLGIEDRLFFNIIESDSILITDNIYKQLSEQLPERKKEFPDEKEFHFKIEAPDKDFLISALPMTYSIETLYRIYENKEFVNELELNCVLHDLAIYKLPLDLSSTEFREKLKEAFFSHPFIKRFLEDLELTGEVYFGTAKEWIHKNCADVPTPRKFEITENIQILYRWIVKLGNGKYVVDRPNYSERLIVVK
;
A
#
# COMPACT_ATOMS: atom_id res chain seq x y z
N MET A 1 5.71 -37.25 -3.52
CA MET A 1 4.67 -37.46 -2.50
C MET A 1 4.22 -36.07 -2.06
N GLU A 2 3.20 -35.51 -2.69
CA GLU A 2 2.66 -34.20 -2.32
C GLU A 2 2.18 -34.27 -0.87
N ARG A 3 2.75 -33.45 0.00
CA ARG A 3 2.16 -33.23 1.32
C ARG A 3 0.81 -32.56 1.05
N LYS A 4 -0.30 -33.29 1.21
CA LYS A 4 -1.62 -32.66 1.36
C LYS A 4 -1.53 -31.74 2.57
N THR A 5 -1.44 -30.43 2.33
CA THR A 5 -1.58 -29.44 3.39
C THR A 5 -2.97 -29.62 4.00
N ILE A 6 -3.03 -30.12 5.24
CA ILE A 6 -4.29 -30.22 5.97
C ILE A 6 -4.68 -28.78 6.31
N ILE A 7 -5.68 -28.25 5.58
CA ILE A 7 -6.26 -26.95 5.89
C ILE A 7 -6.95 -27.07 7.24
N MET A 8 -6.40 -26.41 8.26
CA MET A 8 -6.94 -26.42 9.62
C MET A 8 -7.79 -25.18 9.85
N LEU A 9 -9.06 -25.39 10.21
CA LEU A 9 -9.99 -24.31 10.56
C LEU A 9 -9.87 -23.93 12.03
N PHE A 10 -9.37 -22.73 12.29
CA PHE A 10 -9.33 -22.09 13.60
C PHE A 10 -10.69 -21.53 13.99
N LYS A 11 -11.03 -21.58 15.28
CA LYS A 11 -12.37 -21.21 15.78
C LYS A 11 -12.26 -20.34 17.02
N ASN A 12 -13.06 -19.27 17.06
CA ASN A 12 -13.11 -18.39 18.23
C ASN A 12 -13.61 -19.15 19.47
N GLY A 13 -13.06 -18.80 20.63
CA GLY A 13 -13.27 -19.52 21.89
C GLY A 13 -12.54 -20.86 22.02
N ILE A 14 -11.83 -21.31 20.98
CA ILE A 14 -11.04 -22.55 21.00
C ILE A 14 -9.57 -22.24 20.74
N ASN A 15 -9.21 -21.82 19.52
CA ASN A 15 -7.82 -21.67 19.11
C ASN A 15 -7.55 -20.53 18.12
N LEU A 16 -8.56 -19.76 17.69
CA LEU A 16 -8.39 -18.66 16.75
C LEU A 16 -7.41 -17.59 17.24
N GLN A 17 -7.66 -17.02 18.42
CA GLN A 17 -6.82 -15.94 18.95
C GLN A 17 -5.38 -16.37 19.29
N PRO A 18 -5.13 -17.54 19.93
CA PRO A 18 -3.78 -18.01 20.15
C PRO A 18 -3.02 -18.23 18.83
N LYS A 19 -3.68 -18.81 17.82
CA LYS A 19 -3.07 -19.07 16.51
C LYS A 19 -2.82 -17.80 15.72
N LEU A 20 -3.71 -16.81 15.82
CA LEU A 20 -3.48 -15.49 15.27
C LEU A 20 -2.27 -14.81 15.93
N SER A 21 -2.16 -14.88 17.26
CA SER A 21 -1.04 -14.27 18.00
C SER A 21 0.30 -14.94 17.68
N GLU A 22 0.30 -16.27 17.52
CA GLU A 22 1.45 -17.05 17.05
C GLU A 22 1.84 -16.63 15.63
N TYR A 23 0.88 -16.54 14.71
CA TYR A 23 1.12 -16.09 13.34
C TYR A 23 1.71 -14.69 13.30
N ILE A 24 1.13 -13.74 14.03
CA ILE A 24 1.63 -12.36 14.13
C ILE A 24 3.07 -12.36 14.65
N SER A 25 3.38 -13.11 15.71
CA SER A 25 4.72 -13.11 16.32
C SER A 25 5.79 -13.75 15.42
N ASN A 26 5.40 -14.72 14.59
CA ASN A 26 6.31 -15.42 13.67
C ASN A 26 6.44 -14.73 12.30
N SER A 27 5.60 -13.74 12.02
CA SER A 27 5.63 -13.00 10.74
C SER A 27 6.89 -12.14 10.64
N ARG A 28 7.43 -11.97 9.44
CA ARG A 28 8.61 -11.11 9.21
C ARG A 28 8.24 -9.66 8.97
N ARG A 29 7.22 -9.43 8.15
CA ARG A 29 6.74 -8.09 7.77
C ARG A 29 5.24 -8.14 7.57
N LEU A 30 4.51 -7.69 8.60
CA LEU A 30 3.06 -7.88 8.67
C LEU A 30 2.27 -6.65 8.23
N PHE A 31 1.25 -6.88 7.42
CA PHE A 31 0.23 -5.92 7.01
C PHE A 31 -1.14 -6.41 7.49
N ILE A 32 -1.87 -5.56 8.21
CA ILE A 32 -3.14 -5.93 8.86
C ILE A 32 -4.28 -5.24 8.14
N PHE A 33 -5.21 -6.00 7.58
CA PHE A 33 -6.40 -5.50 6.94
C PHE A 33 -7.60 -5.85 7.80
N SER A 34 -8.32 -4.86 8.32
CA SER A 34 -9.56 -5.09 9.06
C SER A 34 -10.45 -3.85 9.03
N PRO A 35 -11.72 -3.92 8.60
CA PRO A 35 -12.56 -2.73 8.52
C PRO A 35 -12.82 -2.13 9.90
N TYR A 36 -12.95 -2.99 10.92
CA TYR A 36 -13.31 -2.61 12.28
C TYR A 36 -12.24 -2.98 13.28
N ILE A 37 -11.74 -1.98 14.01
CA ILE A 37 -10.64 -2.14 14.96
C ILE A 37 -10.96 -1.40 16.26
N LYS A 38 -10.88 -2.14 17.37
CA LYS A 38 -10.91 -1.65 18.74
C LYS A 38 -9.50 -1.50 19.29
N LEU A 39 -9.22 -0.36 19.91
CA LEU A 39 -7.88 0.02 20.35
C LEU A 39 -7.29 -1.00 21.33
N GLU A 40 -8.04 -1.37 22.36
CA GLU A 40 -7.53 -2.26 23.41
C GLU A 40 -7.28 -3.69 22.89
N THR A 41 -8.10 -4.17 21.96
CA THR A 41 -7.87 -5.47 21.31
C THR A 41 -6.66 -5.41 20.37
N LEU A 42 -6.48 -4.31 19.65
CA LEU A 42 -5.31 -4.10 18.79
C LEU A 42 -4.02 -4.08 19.63
N LYS A 43 -3.98 -3.31 20.72
CA LYS A 43 -2.86 -3.29 21.68
C LYS A 43 -2.50 -4.68 22.16
N ALA A 44 -3.50 -5.44 22.61
CA ALA A 44 -3.30 -6.82 23.08
C ALA A 44 -2.68 -7.75 22.03
N LEU A 45 -2.91 -7.50 20.73
CA LEU A 45 -2.29 -8.26 19.64
C LEU A 45 -0.88 -7.79 19.29
N ILE A 46 -0.64 -6.48 19.23
CA ILE A 46 0.55 -5.92 18.57
C ILE A 46 1.48 -5.07 19.46
N ASP A 47 1.17 -4.86 20.75
CA ASP A 47 1.97 -4.02 21.64
C ASP A 47 3.45 -4.44 21.68
N ARG A 48 3.69 -5.75 21.72
CA ARG A 48 5.02 -6.37 21.80
C ARG A 48 5.64 -6.68 20.43
N GLN A 49 5.01 -6.24 19.35
CA GLN A 49 5.39 -6.59 17.99
C GLN A 49 6.04 -5.39 17.29
N GLU A 50 7.13 -5.65 16.57
CA GLU A 50 7.90 -4.65 15.79
C GLU A 50 7.85 -4.93 14.27
N ASN A 51 7.29 -6.08 13.89
CA ASN A 51 7.18 -6.56 12.52
C ASN A 51 5.95 -6.00 11.78
N VAL A 52 4.98 -5.41 12.47
CA VAL A 52 3.81 -4.78 11.87
C VAL A 52 4.21 -3.48 11.18
N LYS A 53 3.93 -3.37 9.88
CA LYS A 53 4.31 -2.19 9.07
C LYS A 53 3.14 -1.28 8.77
N ALA A 54 1.98 -1.87 8.48
CA ALA A 54 0.79 -1.08 8.18
C ALA A 54 -0.50 -1.75 8.63
N VAL A 55 -1.49 -0.92 8.91
CA VAL A 55 -2.87 -1.29 9.21
C VAL A 55 -3.79 -0.59 8.22
N PHE A 56 -4.78 -1.33 7.70
CA PHE A 56 -5.78 -0.85 6.76
C PHE A 56 -7.15 -0.94 7.42
N VAL A 57 -7.88 0.18 7.44
CA VAL A 57 -9.21 0.33 8.03
C VAL A 57 -10.22 0.84 7.01
N ARG A 58 -11.51 0.59 7.28
CA ARG A 58 -12.57 1.12 6.42
C ARG A 58 -12.90 2.58 6.75
N TRP A 59 -13.20 2.85 8.01
CA TRP A 59 -13.52 4.18 8.53
C TRP A 59 -14.51 4.95 7.64
N GLU A 60 -15.63 4.32 7.30
CA GLU A 60 -16.79 5.07 6.82
C GLU A 60 -17.37 5.91 7.96
N THR A 61 -18.09 6.99 7.65
CA THR A 61 -18.70 7.87 8.67
C THR A 61 -19.49 7.10 9.72
N LYS A 62 -20.35 6.16 9.29
CA LYS A 62 -21.16 5.33 10.19
C LYS A 62 -20.32 4.44 11.10
N ASP A 63 -19.15 3.98 10.66
CA ASP A 63 -18.30 3.07 11.43
C ASP A 63 -17.78 3.75 12.70
N LEU A 64 -17.40 5.02 12.56
CA LEU A 64 -16.89 5.85 13.65
C LEU A 64 -18.01 6.42 14.51
N ILE A 65 -19.17 6.76 13.92
CA ILE A 65 -20.35 7.21 14.68
C ILE A 65 -20.85 6.10 15.62
N LEU A 66 -21.04 4.89 15.08
CA LEU A 66 -21.55 3.73 15.83
C LEU A 66 -20.50 3.12 16.75
N GLY A 67 -19.24 3.58 16.66
CA GLY A 67 -18.14 3.04 17.44
C GLY A 67 -17.83 1.59 17.09
N SER A 68 -17.98 1.19 15.83
CA SER A 68 -17.46 -0.10 15.34
C SER A 68 -15.94 -0.09 15.30
N SER A 69 -15.35 1.08 15.04
CA SER A 69 -13.91 1.36 15.09
C SER A 69 -13.61 2.51 16.04
N ASP A 70 -12.45 2.45 16.68
CA ASP A 70 -11.94 3.54 17.51
C ASP A 70 -11.04 4.44 16.66
N LEU A 71 -11.25 5.76 16.72
CA LEU A 71 -10.46 6.73 15.96
C LEU A 71 -9.04 6.86 16.55
N GLU A 72 -8.92 6.63 17.85
CA GLU A 72 -7.72 6.73 18.67
C GLU A 72 -6.61 5.74 18.29
N ILE A 73 -6.91 4.71 17.48
CA ILE A 73 -5.89 3.78 16.97
C ILE A 73 -4.81 4.50 16.15
N TYR A 74 -5.14 5.63 15.51
CA TYR A 74 -4.16 6.41 14.73
C TYR A 74 -2.98 6.85 15.60
N THR A 75 -3.28 7.51 16.73
CA THR A 75 -2.26 8.02 17.65
C THR A 75 -1.39 6.90 18.19
N TYR A 76 -2.01 5.76 18.52
CA TYR A 76 -1.31 4.57 19.00
C TYR A 76 -0.38 3.96 17.92
N LEU A 77 -0.88 3.75 16.70
CA LEU A 77 -0.10 3.19 15.59
C LEU A 77 1.06 4.11 15.20
N LYS A 78 0.80 5.41 15.12
CA LYS A 78 1.82 6.43 14.83
C LYS A 78 2.95 6.41 15.86
N ALA A 79 2.63 6.30 17.15
CA ALA A 79 3.64 6.21 18.21
C ALA A 79 4.54 4.97 18.10
N LYS A 80 4.05 3.90 17.46
CA LYS A 80 4.83 2.69 17.14
C LYS A 80 5.51 2.72 15.77
N GLY A 81 5.38 3.82 15.02
CA GLY A 81 5.90 3.91 13.65
C GLY A 81 5.16 3.02 12.65
N ILE A 82 3.90 2.67 12.93
CA ILE A 82 3.06 1.82 12.07
C ILE A 82 2.16 2.73 11.24
N THR A 83 2.15 2.53 9.92
CA THR A 83 1.35 3.32 9.00
C THR A 83 -0.13 2.93 9.07
N LEU A 84 -1.03 3.91 9.03
CA LEU A 84 -2.47 3.67 8.95
C LEU A 84 -3.02 4.12 7.60
N TYR A 85 -3.75 3.24 6.94
CA TYR A 85 -4.41 3.49 5.67
C TYR A 85 -5.93 3.33 5.80
N ARG A 86 -6.67 4.17 5.07
CA ARG A 86 -8.13 4.09 4.94
C ARG A 86 -8.53 3.64 3.54
N ASN A 87 -9.44 2.69 3.47
CA ASN A 87 -10.08 2.27 2.23
C ASN A 87 -11.56 1.96 2.48
N SER A 88 -12.47 2.82 2.00
CA SER A 88 -13.92 2.70 2.26
C SER A 88 -14.55 1.42 1.70
N ARG A 89 -13.88 0.75 0.73
CA ARG A 89 -14.32 -0.55 0.19
C ARG A 89 -13.84 -1.74 1.01
N LEU A 90 -12.98 -1.53 2.01
CA LEU A 90 -12.39 -2.62 2.79
C LEU A 90 -13.45 -3.34 3.61
N HIS A 91 -13.56 -4.66 3.43
CA HIS A 91 -14.39 -5.50 4.30
C HIS A 91 -13.72 -6.82 4.71
N LEU A 92 -12.63 -7.20 4.04
CA LEU A 92 -11.87 -8.41 4.38
C LEU A 92 -11.16 -8.26 5.73
N LYS A 93 -10.85 -9.39 6.38
CA LYS A 93 -9.98 -9.43 7.56
C LYS A 93 -8.84 -10.40 7.30
N ALA A 94 -7.64 -9.85 7.14
CA ALA A 94 -6.48 -10.61 6.77
C ALA A 94 -5.22 -10.04 7.43
N TYR A 95 -4.31 -10.92 7.80
CA TYR A 95 -2.98 -10.58 8.32
C TYR A 95 -1.97 -11.16 7.33
N ILE A 96 -1.33 -10.28 6.58
CA ILE A 96 -0.50 -10.64 5.43
C ILE A 96 0.97 -10.51 5.80
N ASP A 97 1.73 -11.59 5.68
CA ASP A 97 3.19 -11.60 5.93
C ASP A 97 3.95 -11.60 4.60
N GLU A 98 4.77 -10.58 4.38
CA GLU A 98 5.56 -10.36 3.16
C GLU A 98 4.76 -10.46 1.84
N TYR A 99 3.45 -10.16 1.86
CA TYR A 99 2.52 -10.42 0.74
C TYR A 99 2.53 -11.87 0.24
N LYS A 100 3.08 -12.82 1.01
CA LYS A 100 3.29 -14.21 0.62
C LYS A 100 2.40 -15.17 1.39
N ASN A 101 2.16 -14.89 2.66
CA ASN A 101 1.31 -15.73 3.51
C ASN A 101 0.17 -14.88 4.08
N CYS A 102 -0.98 -15.51 4.34
CA CYS A 102 -2.17 -14.85 4.83
C CYS A 102 -2.80 -15.64 5.97
N PHE A 103 -3.00 -14.99 7.12
CA PHE A 103 -4.00 -15.43 8.07
C PHE A 103 -5.34 -14.79 7.70
N LEU A 104 -6.24 -15.58 7.12
CA LEU A 104 -7.58 -15.14 6.73
C LEU A 104 -8.56 -15.47 7.85
N THR A 105 -9.43 -14.51 8.20
CA THR A 105 -10.44 -14.74 9.24
C THR A 105 -11.71 -13.95 8.98
N SER A 106 -12.82 -14.38 9.58
CA SER A 106 -14.04 -13.58 9.69
C SER A 106 -13.98 -12.56 10.83
N ALA A 107 -13.06 -12.73 11.78
CA ALA A 107 -12.96 -11.90 12.97
C ALA A 107 -12.39 -10.49 12.68
N ASN A 108 -13.15 -9.47 13.06
CA ASN A 108 -12.61 -8.11 13.22
C ASN A 108 -11.69 -8.02 14.45
N ILE A 109 -10.94 -6.94 14.58
CA ILE A 109 -10.10 -6.71 15.76
C ILE A 109 -10.96 -6.12 16.88
N SER A 110 -11.68 -6.99 17.58
CA SER A 110 -12.53 -6.61 18.70
C SER A 110 -12.57 -7.71 19.75
N SER A 111 -12.87 -7.36 21.00
CA SER A 111 -12.95 -8.33 22.09
C SER A 111 -13.91 -9.46 21.78
N ARG A 112 -15.05 -9.14 21.15
CA ARG A 112 -16.07 -10.14 20.81
C ARG A 112 -15.66 -11.13 19.73
N ALA A 113 -15.04 -10.63 18.67
CA ALA A 113 -14.65 -11.44 17.52
C ALA A 113 -13.39 -12.29 17.80
N LEU A 114 -12.51 -11.83 18.69
CA LEU A 114 -11.28 -12.56 19.05
C LEU A 114 -11.34 -13.23 20.42
N ASN A 115 -12.44 -13.07 21.17
CA ASN A 115 -12.56 -13.53 22.55
C ASN A 115 -11.36 -13.08 23.41
N LEU A 116 -11.02 -11.79 23.31
CA LEU A 116 -9.83 -11.19 23.90
C LEU A 116 -10.19 -9.90 24.67
N PRO A 117 -10.26 -9.94 26.02
CA PRO A 117 -10.02 -11.09 26.90
C PRO A 117 -11.11 -12.19 26.79
N PRO A 118 -10.86 -13.42 27.26
CA PRO A 118 -11.84 -14.51 27.21
C PRO A 118 -13.11 -14.22 27.99
N TYR A 119 -14.28 -14.46 27.39
CA TYR A 119 -15.59 -14.31 28.01
C TYR A 119 -16.62 -15.21 27.33
N SER A 120 -17.78 -15.49 27.94
CA SER A 120 -18.69 -16.55 27.45
C SER A 120 -19.56 -16.17 26.24
N ASN A 121 -19.71 -14.89 25.92
CA ASN A 121 -20.62 -14.39 24.89
C ASN A 121 -19.87 -13.86 23.65
N TYR A 122 -18.83 -14.58 23.24
CA TYR A 122 -18.02 -14.27 22.04
C TYR A 122 -18.79 -14.57 20.75
N ASN A 123 -18.40 -13.88 19.67
CA ASN A 123 -18.97 -14.14 18.35
C ASN A 123 -18.33 -15.41 17.76
N TYR A 124 -19.12 -16.25 17.10
CA TYR A 124 -18.56 -17.37 16.34
C TYR A 124 -17.81 -16.84 15.13
N GLU A 125 -16.47 -16.96 15.18
CA GLU A 125 -15.58 -16.57 14.09
C GLU A 125 -14.69 -17.75 13.74
N ILE A 126 -14.25 -17.78 12.49
CA ILE A 126 -13.36 -18.80 11.96
C ILE A 126 -12.16 -18.16 11.27
N GLY A 127 -11.09 -18.93 11.11
CA GLY A 127 -9.93 -18.50 10.35
C GLY A 127 -9.12 -19.67 9.83
N THR A 128 -8.21 -19.37 8.92
CA THR A 128 -7.25 -20.32 8.35
C THR A 128 -5.97 -19.57 7.98
N ILE A 129 -4.90 -20.33 7.80
CA ILE A 129 -3.68 -19.82 7.16
C ILE A 129 -3.69 -20.30 5.70
N VAL A 130 -3.36 -19.39 4.80
CA VAL A 130 -3.10 -19.64 3.39
C VAL A 130 -1.63 -19.30 3.16
N GLU A 131 -0.85 -20.31 2.79
CA GLU A 131 0.59 -20.17 2.52
C GLU A 131 0.84 -20.04 1.02
N ASP A 132 1.96 -19.41 0.66
CA ASP A 132 2.45 -19.30 -0.72
C ASP A 132 1.41 -18.72 -1.71
N LEU A 133 0.87 -17.54 -1.37
CA LEU A 133 -0.03 -16.77 -2.23
C LEU A 133 0.57 -16.59 -3.64
N GLY A 134 -0.26 -16.89 -4.65
CA GLY A 134 0.07 -16.72 -6.06
C GLY A 134 0.08 -15.25 -6.48
N ILE A 135 0.68 -14.95 -7.63
CA ILE A 135 0.88 -13.58 -8.14
C ILE A 135 -0.41 -12.76 -8.16
N GLU A 136 -1.53 -13.36 -8.53
CA GLU A 136 -2.84 -12.69 -8.61
C GLU A 136 -3.34 -12.27 -7.22
N ASP A 137 -3.23 -13.15 -6.22
CA ASP A 137 -3.60 -12.85 -4.84
C ASP A 137 -2.68 -11.78 -4.24
N ARG A 138 -1.37 -11.85 -4.52
CA ARG A 138 -0.41 -10.82 -4.08
C ARG A 138 -0.73 -9.47 -4.72
N LEU A 139 -1.03 -9.47 -6.02
CA LEU A 139 -1.41 -8.26 -6.75
C LEU A 139 -2.69 -7.66 -6.18
N PHE A 140 -3.68 -8.49 -5.83
CA PHE A 140 -4.93 -8.03 -5.21
C PHE A 140 -4.68 -7.19 -3.95
N PHE A 141 -3.79 -7.63 -3.05
CA PHE A 141 -3.45 -6.84 -1.87
C PHE A 141 -2.62 -5.58 -2.20
N ASN A 142 -1.72 -5.64 -3.18
CA ASN A 142 -1.00 -4.45 -3.66
C ASN A 142 -1.96 -3.40 -4.24
N ILE A 143 -3.01 -3.83 -4.96
CA ILE A 143 -4.06 -2.93 -5.47
C ILE A 143 -4.83 -2.29 -4.30
N ILE A 144 -5.19 -3.04 -3.27
CA ILE A 144 -5.83 -2.47 -2.08
C ILE A 144 -4.92 -1.43 -1.43
N GLU A 145 -3.64 -1.74 -1.25
CA GLU A 145 -2.67 -0.78 -0.72
C GLU A 145 -2.61 0.47 -1.59
N SER A 146 -2.44 0.32 -2.91
CA SER A 146 -2.41 1.38 -3.93
C SER A 146 -3.68 2.25 -3.97
N ASP A 147 -4.86 1.67 -3.74
CA ASP A 147 -6.13 2.41 -3.70
C ASP A 147 -6.45 3.03 -2.32
N SER A 148 -5.65 2.73 -1.29
CA SER A 148 -5.91 3.25 0.07
C SER A 148 -5.32 4.64 0.29
N ILE A 149 -6.03 5.44 1.08
CA ILE A 149 -5.63 6.78 1.52
C ILE A 149 -4.73 6.65 2.75
N LEU A 150 -3.53 7.22 2.70
CA LEU A 150 -2.64 7.32 3.86
C LEU A 150 -3.24 8.29 4.89
N ILE A 151 -3.45 7.84 6.13
CA ILE A 151 -3.91 8.72 7.21
C ILE A 151 -2.73 9.51 7.77
N THR A 152 -2.72 10.81 7.52
CA THR A 152 -1.75 11.78 8.04
C THR A 152 -2.33 12.53 9.25
N ASP A 153 -1.49 13.31 9.94
CA ASP A 153 -1.94 14.17 11.05
C ASP A 153 -3.06 15.12 10.61
N ASN A 154 -2.94 15.65 9.40
CA ASN A 154 -3.93 16.54 8.82
C ASN A 154 -5.28 15.82 8.60
N ILE A 155 -5.26 14.63 7.98
CA ILE A 155 -6.50 13.85 7.76
C ILE A 155 -7.10 13.42 9.11
N TYR A 156 -6.28 12.97 10.06
CA TYR A 156 -6.74 12.59 11.39
C TYR A 156 -7.38 13.77 12.14
N LYS A 157 -6.78 14.97 12.06
CA LYS A 157 -7.35 16.19 12.65
C LYS A 157 -8.71 16.50 12.03
N GLN A 158 -8.81 16.47 10.70
CA GLN A 158 -10.08 16.70 10.00
C GLN A 158 -11.16 15.68 10.37
N LEU A 159 -10.81 14.40 10.54
CA LEU A 159 -11.73 13.37 11.04
C LEU A 159 -12.21 13.69 12.46
N SER A 160 -11.27 14.03 13.35
CA SER A 160 -11.54 14.31 14.76
C SER A 160 -12.45 15.53 14.94
N GLU A 161 -12.28 16.56 14.11
CA GLU A 161 -13.10 17.78 14.10
C GLU A 161 -14.50 17.54 13.51
N GLN A 162 -14.62 16.70 12.47
CA GLN A 162 -15.91 16.41 11.83
C GLN A 162 -16.79 15.44 12.63
N LEU A 163 -16.19 14.47 13.33
CA LEU A 163 -16.92 13.37 13.98
C LEU A 163 -18.00 13.82 14.98
N PRO A 164 -17.79 14.83 15.87
CA PRO A 164 -18.82 15.29 16.80
C PRO A 164 -20.06 15.87 16.11
N GLU A 165 -19.88 16.64 15.04
CA GLU A 165 -21.00 17.20 14.28
C GLU A 165 -21.73 16.11 13.50
N ARG A 166 -20.99 15.19 12.86
CA ARG A 166 -21.59 14.04 12.18
C ARG A 166 -22.42 13.15 13.11
N LYS A 167 -21.99 12.98 14.37
CA LYS A 167 -22.77 12.26 15.38
C LYS A 167 -24.12 12.94 15.68
N LYS A 168 -24.20 14.27 15.64
CA LYS A 168 -25.46 15.02 15.84
C LYS A 168 -26.40 14.91 14.64
N GLU A 169 -25.84 14.82 13.43
CA GLU A 169 -26.59 14.73 12.17
C GLU A 169 -27.12 13.32 11.86
N PHE A 170 -26.72 12.30 12.63
CA PHE A 170 -27.13 10.92 12.42
C PHE A 170 -28.67 10.76 12.45
N PRO A 171 -29.31 10.11 11.45
CA PRO A 171 -28.73 9.16 10.50
C PRO A 171 -28.32 9.73 9.12
N ASP A 172 -28.05 11.04 8.96
CA ASP A 172 -27.42 11.53 7.72
C ASP A 172 -25.97 10.99 7.63
N GLU A 173 -25.76 10.01 6.74
CA GLU A 173 -24.50 9.28 6.59
C GLU A 173 -23.55 9.91 5.55
N LYS A 174 -23.65 11.22 5.28
CA LYS A 174 -22.70 11.91 4.40
C LYS A 174 -21.26 11.59 4.79
N GLU A 175 -20.49 11.19 3.79
CA GLU A 175 -19.09 10.83 3.99
C GLU A 175 -18.24 12.00 4.48
N PHE A 176 -17.14 11.66 5.15
CA PHE A 176 -16.13 12.66 5.52
C PHE A 176 -15.52 13.26 4.26
N HIS A 177 -15.36 14.57 4.28
CA HIS A 177 -14.68 15.27 3.20
C HIS A 177 -13.28 15.64 3.69
N PHE A 178 -12.27 15.27 2.90
CA PHE A 178 -10.88 15.54 3.22
C PHE A 178 -10.31 16.60 2.28
N LYS A 179 -9.65 17.59 2.87
CA LYS A 179 -8.66 18.38 2.16
C LYS A 179 -7.34 17.64 2.30
N ILE A 180 -6.95 16.94 1.25
CA ILE A 180 -5.65 16.27 1.18
C ILE A 180 -4.62 17.38 0.98
N GLU A 181 -4.04 17.86 2.08
CA GLU A 181 -2.87 18.73 2.01
C GLU A 181 -1.66 17.88 1.70
N ALA A 182 -0.78 18.42 0.85
CA ALA A 182 0.46 17.77 0.52
C ALA A 182 1.22 17.36 1.81
N PRO A 183 1.84 16.18 1.81
CA PRO A 183 2.16 15.49 0.58
C PRO A 183 1.26 14.28 0.34
N ASP A 184 0.66 14.31 -0.85
CA ASP A 184 -0.26 13.29 -1.35
C ASP A 184 0.52 11.99 -1.56
N LYS A 185 -0.15 10.85 -1.40
CA LYS A 185 0.42 9.53 -1.65
C LYS A 185 1.03 9.44 -3.06
N ASP A 186 0.42 10.14 -4.00
CA ASP A 186 0.89 10.25 -5.39
C ASP A 186 2.28 10.90 -5.51
N PHE A 187 2.80 11.52 -4.45
CA PHE A 187 4.14 12.12 -4.40
C PHE A 187 5.09 11.38 -3.43
N LEU A 188 4.77 10.18 -2.97
CA LEU A 188 5.74 9.34 -2.26
C LEU A 188 6.81 8.82 -3.25
N ILE A 189 8.01 8.48 -2.78
CA ILE A 189 9.01 7.76 -3.58
C ILE A 189 8.44 6.43 -4.04
N SER A 190 7.58 5.81 -3.23
CA SER A 190 6.85 4.63 -3.64
C SER A 190 5.87 4.88 -4.80
N ALA A 191 5.61 6.11 -5.22
CA ALA A 191 4.81 6.39 -6.41
C ALA A 191 5.66 6.45 -7.71
N LEU A 192 6.98 6.30 -7.60
CA LEU A 192 7.89 6.16 -8.74
C LEU A 192 7.98 4.69 -9.18
N PRO A 193 8.27 4.43 -10.48
CA PRO A 193 8.46 3.06 -10.95
C PRO A 193 9.63 2.38 -10.22
N MET A 194 9.44 1.11 -9.86
CA MET A 194 10.44 0.31 -9.13
C MET A 194 10.99 -0.85 -9.95
N THR A 195 10.32 -1.27 -11.01
CA THR A 195 10.80 -2.36 -11.86
C THR A 195 11.88 -1.85 -12.79
N TYR A 196 13.03 -2.52 -12.78
CA TYR A 196 14.23 -2.12 -13.50
C TYR A 196 14.00 -1.75 -14.99
N SER A 197 13.13 -2.49 -15.69
CA SER A 197 12.78 -2.21 -17.08
C SER A 197 11.35 -2.65 -17.44
N ILE A 198 10.82 -2.07 -18.52
CA ILE A 198 9.52 -2.45 -19.10
C ILE A 198 9.52 -3.91 -19.55
N GLU A 199 10.64 -4.42 -20.05
CA GLU A 199 10.80 -5.83 -20.44
C GLU A 199 10.70 -6.76 -19.23
N THR A 200 11.26 -6.37 -18.09
CA THR A 200 11.18 -7.15 -16.84
C THR A 200 9.75 -7.18 -16.32
N LEU A 201 9.09 -6.01 -16.33
CA LEU A 201 7.68 -5.88 -15.97
C LEU A 201 6.81 -6.80 -16.83
N TYR A 202 6.97 -6.74 -18.15
CA TYR A 202 6.20 -7.55 -19.09
C TYR A 202 6.47 -9.05 -18.95
N ARG A 203 7.73 -9.47 -18.77
CA ARG A 203 8.10 -10.88 -18.59
C ARG A 203 7.39 -11.51 -17.39
N ILE A 204 7.38 -10.83 -16.24
CA ILE A 204 6.71 -11.34 -15.03
C ILE A 204 5.19 -11.26 -15.18
N TYR A 205 4.69 -10.19 -15.80
CA TYR A 205 3.26 -10.06 -16.08
C TYR A 205 2.72 -11.21 -16.94
N GLU A 206 3.41 -11.53 -18.04
CA GLU A 206 2.98 -12.53 -19.03
C GLU A 206 3.33 -13.96 -18.59
N ASN A 207 4.61 -14.22 -18.30
CA ASN A 207 5.12 -15.58 -18.09
C ASN A 207 5.18 -15.99 -16.61
N LYS A 208 4.90 -15.06 -15.69
CA LYS A 208 5.03 -15.29 -14.23
C LYS A 208 6.44 -15.68 -13.80
N GLU A 209 7.45 -15.35 -14.62
CA GLU A 209 8.86 -15.72 -14.41
C GLU A 209 9.66 -14.58 -13.76
N PHE A 210 10.02 -14.77 -12.49
CA PHE A 210 10.83 -13.84 -11.70
C PHE A 210 12.07 -14.54 -11.13
N VAL A 211 13.16 -13.80 -10.97
CA VAL A 211 14.44 -14.35 -10.49
C VAL A 211 14.56 -14.35 -8.97
N ASN A 212 13.84 -13.47 -8.28
CA ASN A 212 13.78 -13.39 -6.82
C ASN A 212 12.54 -12.61 -6.36
N GLU A 213 12.25 -12.68 -5.05
CA GLU A 213 11.08 -12.03 -4.43
C GLU A 213 11.14 -10.49 -4.54
N LEU A 214 12.34 -9.88 -4.56
CA LEU A 214 12.48 -8.43 -4.72
C LEU A 214 11.98 -7.99 -6.11
N GLU A 215 12.38 -8.69 -7.17
CA GLU A 215 11.94 -8.41 -8.53
C GLU A 215 10.42 -8.55 -8.67
N LEU A 216 9.85 -9.63 -8.11
CA LEU A 216 8.40 -9.82 -8.11
C LEU A 216 7.68 -8.69 -7.35
N ASN A 217 8.18 -8.29 -6.19
CA ASN A 217 7.59 -7.21 -5.41
C ASN A 217 7.60 -5.87 -6.16
N CYS A 218 8.69 -5.54 -6.86
CA CYS A 218 8.75 -4.34 -7.71
C CYS A 218 7.72 -4.38 -8.85
N VAL A 219 7.53 -5.54 -9.47
CA VAL A 219 6.51 -5.71 -10.53
C VAL A 219 5.10 -5.58 -9.98
N LEU A 220 4.78 -6.29 -8.89
CA LEU A 220 3.45 -6.23 -8.27
C LEU A 220 3.09 -4.81 -7.84
N HIS A 221 4.06 -4.09 -7.29
CA HIS A 221 3.95 -2.69 -6.95
C HIS A 221 3.58 -1.82 -8.16
N ASP A 222 4.38 -1.90 -9.24
CA ASP A 222 4.15 -1.07 -10.43
C ASP A 222 2.83 -1.44 -11.14
N LEU A 223 2.48 -2.72 -11.22
CA LEU A 223 1.19 -3.17 -11.77
C LEU A 223 0.02 -2.57 -10.99
N ALA A 224 0.12 -2.50 -9.65
CA ALA A 224 -0.90 -1.93 -8.79
C ALA A 224 -0.99 -0.40 -8.88
N ILE A 225 0.13 0.31 -9.01
CA ILE A 225 0.16 1.77 -9.17
C ILE A 225 -0.44 2.19 -10.50
N TYR A 226 -0.04 1.52 -11.58
CA TYR A 226 -0.52 1.83 -12.93
C TYR A 226 -1.85 1.15 -13.27
N LYS A 227 -2.44 0.42 -12.31
CA LYS A 227 -3.77 -0.21 -12.39
C LYS A 227 -3.92 -1.06 -13.66
N LEU A 228 -2.89 -1.83 -13.98
CA LEU A 228 -2.86 -2.64 -15.19
C LEU A 228 -3.72 -3.90 -15.00
N PRO A 229 -4.77 -4.09 -15.81
CA PRO A 229 -5.53 -5.34 -15.82
C PRO A 229 -4.63 -6.54 -16.11
N LEU A 230 -5.02 -7.71 -15.61
CA LEU A 230 -4.42 -8.98 -16.02
C LEU A 230 -4.89 -9.37 -17.43
N ASP A 231 -4.16 -10.27 -18.07
CA ASP A 231 -4.50 -10.92 -19.35
C ASP A 231 -4.63 -9.99 -20.58
N LEU A 232 -3.86 -8.90 -20.60
CA LEU A 232 -3.69 -8.04 -21.77
C LEU A 232 -2.73 -8.66 -22.79
N SER A 233 -2.98 -8.43 -24.08
CA SER A 233 -1.97 -8.71 -25.11
C SER A 233 -0.74 -7.79 -24.95
N SER A 234 0.40 -8.18 -25.55
CA SER A 234 1.63 -7.35 -25.53
C SER A 234 1.39 -5.90 -25.97
N THR A 235 0.55 -5.68 -26.99
CA THR A 235 0.30 -4.34 -27.52
C THR A 235 -0.54 -3.53 -26.55
N GLU A 236 -1.64 -4.10 -26.08
CA GLU A 236 -2.55 -3.46 -25.12
C GLU A 236 -1.84 -3.14 -23.79
N PHE A 237 -1.00 -4.06 -23.31
CA PHE A 237 -0.19 -3.85 -22.11
C PHE A 237 0.70 -2.61 -22.25
N ARG A 238 1.44 -2.51 -23.36
CA ARG A 238 2.37 -1.39 -23.59
C ARG A 238 1.64 -0.06 -23.73
N GLU A 239 0.50 -0.05 -24.43
CA GLU A 239 -0.32 1.15 -24.60
C GLU A 239 -0.90 1.62 -23.26
N LYS A 240 -1.51 0.71 -22.49
CA LYS A 240 -2.08 1.03 -21.17
C LYS A 240 -1.00 1.47 -20.18
N LEU A 241 0.14 0.78 -20.15
CA LEU A 241 1.27 1.16 -19.31
C LEU A 241 1.77 2.56 -19.65
N LYS A 242 1.90 2.87 -20.95
CA LYS A 242 2.31 4.20 -21.40
C LYS A 242 1.33 5.28 -20.94
N GLU A 243 0.04 5.07 -21.17
CA GLU A 243 -1.02 5.99 -20.77
C GLU A 243 -1.04 6.21 -19.25
N ALA A 244 -1.05 5.12 -18.47
CA ALA A 244 -1.06 5.18 -17.01
C ALA A 244 0.21 5.84 -16.45
N PHE A 245 1.38 5.51 -16.99
CA PHE A 245 2.66 6.09 -16.56
C PHE A 245 2.70 7.60 -16.76
N PHE A 246 2.37 8.09 -17.96
CA PHE A 246 2.43 9.53 -18.26
C PHE A 246 1.28 10.34 -17.66
N SER A 247 0.16 9.69 -17.32
CA SER A 247 -0.95 10.35 -16.61
C SER A 247 -0.77 10.41 -15.10
N HIS A 248 0.17 9.64 -14.54
CA HIS A 248 0.44 9.63 -13.11
C HIS A 248 0.88 11.03 -12.61
N PRO A 249 0.27 11.60 -11.54
CA PRO A 249 0.51 12.98 -11.13
C PRO A 249 1.97 13.33 -10.87
N PHE A 250 2.73 12.43 -10.21
CA PHE A 250 4.16 12.65 -9.98
C PHE A 250 4.93 12.79 -11.29
N ILE A 251 4.68 11.88 -12.23
CA ILE A 251 5.38 11.78 -13.50
C ILE A 251 5.03 12.99 -14.36
N LYS A 252 3.74 13.33 -14.44
CA LYS A 252 3.26 14.50 -15.16
C LYS A 252 3.92 15.78 -14.65
N ARG A 253 3.93 16.01 -13.34
CA ARG A 253 4.54 17.21 -12.75
C ARG A 253 6.06 17.26 -12.97
N PHE A 254 6.74 16.12 -12.89
CA PHE A 254 8.18 16.03 -13.19
C PHE A 254 8.47 16.40 -14.65
N LEU A 255 7.64 15.88 -15.57
CA LEU A 255 7.78 16.13 -17.00
C LEU A 255 7.42 17.57 -17.39
N GLU A 256 6.44 18.21 -16.74
CA GLU A 256 6.12 19.62 -16.96
C GLU A 256 7.35 20.51 -16.68
N ASP A 257 8.06 20.30 -15.57
CA ASP A 257 9.28 21.04 -15.26
C ASP A 257 10.45 20.72 -16.21
N LEU A 258 10.56 19.46 -16.65
CA LEU A 258 11.52 19.05 -17.68
C LEU A 258 11.23 19.73 -19.03
N GLU A 259 9.97 19.78 -19.46
CA GLU A 259 9.59 20.36 -20.76
C GLU A 259 9.77 21.87 -20.80
N LEU A 260 9.62 22.55 -19.66
CA LEU A 260 9.91 23.98 -19.53
C LEU A 260 11.41 24.29 -19.65
N THR A 261 12.26 23.43 -19.10
CA THR A 261 13.72 23.62 -19.07
C THR A 261 14.43 23.03 -20.29
N GLY A 262 13.82 22.03 -20.93
CA GLY A 262 14.37 21.26 -22.05
C GLY A 262 15.32 20.13 -21.63
N GLU A 263 15.91 20.21 -20.44
CA GLU A 263 16.79 19.18 -19.88
C GLU A 263 16.81 19.19 -18.35
N VAL A 264 17.07 18.04 -17.74
CA VAL A 264 17.28 17.92 -16.30
C VAL A 264 18.46 16.99 -16.01
N TYR A 265 19.45 17.50 -15.27
CA TYR A 265 20.58 16.69 -14.79
C TYR A 265 20.14 15.81 -13.63
N PHE A 266 20.81 14.67 -13.48
CA PHE A 266 20.49 13.69 -12.44
C PHE A 266 20.54 14.28 -11.02
N GLY A 267 21.50 15.17 -10.74
CA GLY A 267 21.56 15.91 -9.48
C GLY A 267 20.35 16.83 -9.24
N THR A 268 19.94 17.56 -10.28
CA THR A 268 18.76 18.43 -10.25
C THR A 268 17.47 17.61 -10.09
N ALA A 269 17.36 16.46 -10.75
CA ALA A 269 16.23 15.56 -10.59
C ALA A 269 16.13 15.00 -9.16
N LYS A 270 17.26 14.65 -8.53
CA LYS A 270 17.29 14.26 -7.10
C LYS A 270 16.75 15.36 -6.21
N GLU A 271 17.16 16.60 -6.45
CA GLU A 271 16.71 17.75 -5.66
C GLU A 271 15.23 18.04 -5.87
N TRP A 272 14.77 17.93 -7.12
CA TRP A 272 13.38 18.09 -7.46
C TRP A 272 12.51 17.05 -6.75
N ILE A 273 12.88 15.77 -6.86
CA ILE A 273 12.15 14.67 -6.22
C ILE A 273 12.18 14.86 -4.71
N HIS A 274 13.33 15.12 -4.10
CA HIS A 274 13.43 15.34 -2.66
C HIS A 274 12.58 16.54 -2.17
N LYS A 275 12.42 17.58 -2.98
CA LYS A 275 11.60 18.77 -2.64
C LYS A 275 10.10 18.52 -2.79
N ASN A 276 9.71 17.67 -3.73
CA ASN A 276 8.30 17.39 -4.04
C ASN A 276 7.80 16.08 -3.41
N CYS A 277 8.68 15.30 -2.79
CA CYS A 277 8.39 14.01 -2.20
C CYS A 277 7.67 14.11 -0.86
N ALA A 278 6.80 13.13 -0.62
CA ALA A 278 5.87 13.06 0.49
C ALA A 278 6.36 12.30 1.73
N ASP A 279 7.45 11.56 1.59
CA ASP A 279 7.89 10.61 2.59
C ASP A 279 8.32 11.30 3.88
N VAL A 280 7.91 10.70 5.00
CA VAL A 280 8.28 11.14 6.35
C VAL A 280 8.89 9.93 7.09
N PRO A 281 10.20 9.96 7.40
CA PRO A 281 11.16 11.01 7.07
C PRO A 281 11.47 11.07 5.56
N THR A 282 11.85 12.25 5.07
CA THR A 282 12.25 12.41 3.67
C THR A 282 13.50 11.55 3.38
N PRO A 283 13.47 10.73 2.32
CA PRO A 283 14.55 9.80 2.01
C PRO A 283 15.82 10.56 1.63
N ARG A 284 16.95 9.99 2.03
CA ARG A 284 18.27 10.55 1.73
C ARG A 284 18.51 10.48 0.23
N LYS A 285 19.23 11.47 -0.32
CA LYS A 285 19.53 11.57 -1.76
C LYS A 285 20.17 10.31 -2.39
N PHE A 286 20.82 9.45 -1.60
CA PHE A 286 21.39 8.20 -2.10
C PHE A 286 20.33 7.08 -2.23
N GLU A 287 19.31 7.07 -1.36
CA GLU A 287 18.24 6.07 -1.31
C GLU A 287 17.32 6.16 -2.54
N ILE A 288 17.20 7.35 -3.15
CA ILE A 288 16.37 7.58 -4.35
C ILE A 288 17.12 7.38 -5.67
N THR A 289 18.41 7.05 -5.63
CA THR A 289 19.25 6.98 -6.85
C THR A 289 18.70 5.98 -7.85
N GLU A 290 18.39 4.78 -7.38
CA GLU A 290 17.91 3.69 -8.23
C GLU A 290 16.54 4.01 -8.83
N ASN A 291 15.60 4.55 -8.03
CA ASN A 291 14.29 4.97 -8.52
C ASN A 291 14.39 6.00 -9.66
N ILE A 292 15.33 6.95 -9.58
CA ILE A 292 15.51 7.97 -10.63
C ILE A 292 16.10 7.36 -11.90
N GLN A 293 17.04 6.43 -11.76
CA GLN A 293 17.58 5.71 -12.92
C GLN A 293 16.47 4.90 -13.62
N ILE A 294 15.61 4.25 -12.85
CA ILE A 294 14.46 3.51 -13.37
C ILE A 294 13.48 4.48 -14.05
N LEU A 295 13.14 5.59 -13.38
CA LEU A 295 12.29 6.65 -13.92
C LEU A 295 12.80 7.13 -15.29
N TYR A 296 14.09 7.44 -15.41
CA TYR A 296 14.69 7.88 -16.68
C TYR A 296 14.57 6.80 -17.76
N ARG A 297 14.90 5.54 -17.44
CA ARG A 297 14.76 4.41 -18.38
C ARG A 297 13.33 4.28 -18.90
N TRP A 298 12.36 4.38 -18.00
CA TRP A 298 10.94 4.28 -18.34
C TRP A 298 10.48 5.45 -19.21
N ILE A 299 10.85 6.69 -18.85
CA ILE A 299 10.54 7.89 -19.65
C ILE A 299 11.08 7.76 -21.07
N VAL A 300 12.35 7.37 -21.24
CA VAL A 300 12.96 7.18 -22.56
C VAL A 300 12.26 6.07 -23.34
N LYS A 301 12.03 4.92 -22.70
CA LYS A 301 11.47 3.74 -23.35
C LYS A 301 10.03 3.94 -23.81
N LEU A 302 9.19 4.54 -22.96
CA LEU A 302 7.77 4.78 -23.24
C LEU A 302 7.55 6.07 -24.05
N GLY A 303 8.51 6.99 -24.02
CA GLY A 303 8.46 8.30 -24.69
C GLY A 303 8.63 8.25 -26.21
N ASN A 304 8.89 7.07 -26.80
CA ASN A 304 8.99 6.86 -28.25
C ASN A 304 9.89 7.90 -28.96
N GLY A 305 11.05 8.19 -28.39
CA GLY A 305 12.04 9.11 -28.98
C GLY A 305 11.87 10.58 -28.59
N LYS A 306 10.79 10.97 -27.90
CA LYS A 306 10.62 12.33 -27.36
C LYS A 306 11.65 12.67 -26.29
N TYR A 307 12.15 11.67 -25.56
CA TYR A 307 13.12 11.86 -24.49
C TYR A 307 14.35 10.98 -24.70
N VAL A 308 15.52 11.54 -24.39
CA VAL A 308 16.82 10.84 -24.48
C VAL A 308 17.62 11.11 -23.22
N VAL A 309 18.40 10.11 -22.79
CA VAL A 309 19.42 10.27 -21.76
C VAL A 309 20.79 10.30 -22.43
N ASP A 310 21.59 11.31 -22.12
CA ASP A 310 23.00 11.38 -22.48
C ASP A 310 23.86 11.72 -21.25
N ARG A 311 25.18 11.76 -21.47
CA ARG A 311 26.16 12.09 -20.42
C ARG A 311 27.23 13.01 -20.99
N PRO A 312 26.98 14.33 -21.08
CA PRO A 312 27.91 15.27 -21.71
C PRO A 312 29.24 15.41 -20.95
N ASN A 313 29.23 15.18 -19.62
CA ASN A 313 30.40 15.21 -18.75
C ASN A 313 30.35 14.05 -17.74
N TYR A 314 30.43 14.34 -16.43
CA TYR A 314 30.35 13.33 -15.37
C TYR A 314 28.91 13.03 -14.91
N SER A 315 27.93 13.89 -15.22
CA SER A 315 26.53 13.71 -14.83
C SER A 315 25.67 13.29 -16.02
N GLU A 316 24.81 12.30 -15.81
CA GLU A 316 23.71 11.97 -16.72
C GLU A 316 22.67 13.11 -16.71
N ARG A 317 22.02 13.33 -17.85
CA ARG A 317 20.85 14.21 -17.96
C ARG A 317 19.79 13.58 -18.86
N LEU A 318 18.53 13.91 -18.59
CA LEU A 318 17.38 13.58 -19.41
C LEU A 318 17.01 14.84 -20.22
N ILE A 319 16.82 14.68 -21.54
CA ILE A 319 16.60 15.77 -22.49
C ILE A 319 15.31 15.54 -23.26
N VAL A 320 14.59 16.62 -23.57
CA VAL A 320 13.48 16.63 -24.53
C VAL A 320 14.03 16.85 -25.95
N VAL A 321 13.84 15.86 -26.81
CA VAL A 321 14.18 15.95 -28.23
C VAL A 321 13.16 16.84 -28.93
N LYS A 322 13.63 17.89 -29.60
CA LYS A 322 12.79 18.82 -30.36
C LYS A 322 12.52 18.31 -31.77
#